data_AF-K3VB34-F1
#
_entry.id   AF-K3VB34-F1
#
_cell.length_a   1.000
_cell.length_b   1.000
_cell.length_c   1.000
_cell.angle_alpha   90.00
_cell.angle_beta   90.00
_cell.angle_gamma   90.00
#
_symmetry.space_group_name_H-M   'P 1'
#
loop_
_entity.id
_entity.type
_entity.pdbx_description
1 polymer ?
#
loop_
_entity_poly.entity_id
_entity_poly.type
_entity_poly.pdbx_seq_one_letter_code
_entity_poly.pdbx_strand_id
1 'polypeptide(L)'
;MPFPNSNIPSFLPPRHLYRHILRETSYLPPAIRPSITTQIRFKFRSHRRNDPLRDKHRAKGANVLRKLRAANSGHKKWMEELLMHAFARKGSRRRSLISDFVKPEAPSDTEALEGMIKDVQVDQKPDSGVVAKLTETTIEDDSSPVEQKIKEEQAESAVDTPKDRNEEEPKKTLVRRGPKPLEPTFYHKWDVPKLVKLLSSQRSRQQSVNMSWPKSSIKGLDPDSDIPKINIWGKPTPERVYQAKRAHFWKRAVPKVMPPLGNNEWEFLGQLSKGAQEEEQWKIPERRRAAKPLRVVKSNKLPTLDWDWEGYATQPTNKVERINPLAQFAHVGPDKTDHPYHHHSDRDLKELTPRWFRRAYQRVWHLSPKMETRPTTGKNVYVWGSFDPGVSAPSRQQLEIFEGVDSNGKVPKNKQPKAPKSDDNVES
;
A
#
# COMPACT_ATOMS: atom_id res chain seq x y z
N MET A 1 -6.31 30.83 7.46
CA MET A 1 -6.25 29.51 6.76
C MET A 1 -7.55 28.79 7.05
N PRO A 2 -8.15 28.12 6.07
CA PRO A 2 -9.40 27.41 6.30
C PRO A 2 -9.19 26.31 7.35
N PHE A 3 -10.12 26.17 8.30
CA PHE A 3 -10.12 25.13 9.34
C PHE A 3 -9.94 23.71 8.75
N PRO A 4 -9.50 22.71 9.52
CA PRO A 4 -9.41 21.31 9.04
C PRO A 4 -10.69 20.83 8.33
N ASN A 5 -11.85 21.32 8.78
CA ASN A 5 -13.18 20.94 8.29
C ASN A 5 -13.76 21.94 7.27
N SER A 6 -12.97 22.92 6.84
CA SER A 6 -13.39 23.84 5.78
C SER A 6 -13.47 23.14 4.43
N ASN A 7 -14.48 23.53 3.65
CA ASN A 7 -14.61 23.08 2.28
C ASN A 7 -13.40 23.54 1.48
N ILE A 8 -12.75 22.59 0.79
CA ILE A 8 -11.73 22.91 -0.19
C ILE A 8 -12.47 23.51 -1.39
N PRO A 9 -12.09 24.71 -1.87
CA PRO A 9 -12.76 25.29 -3.03
C PRO A 9 -12.63 24.34 -4.22
N SER A 10 -13.67 24.32 -5.07
CA SER A 10 -13.78 23.41 -6.21
C SER A 10 -12.56 23.47 -7.13
N PHE A 11 -11.97 24.66 -7.27
CA PHE A 11 -10.76 24.88 -8.04
C PHE A 11 -9.65 25.49 -7.17
N LEU A 12 -8.48 24.82 -7.16
CA LEU A 12 -7.25 25.34 -6.58
C LEU A 12 -6.12 25.33 -7.63
N PRO A 13 -5.46 26.47 -7.88
CA PRO A 13 -4.28 26.50 -8.73
C PRO A 13 -3.17 25.57 -8.21
N PRO A 14 -2.38 24.91 -9.07
CA PRO A 14 -1.37 23.93 -8.64
C PRO A 14 -0.36 24.46 -7.61
N ARG A 15 0.04 25.73 -7.71
CA ARG A 15 0.94 26.38 -6.75
C ARG A 15 0.32 26.49 -5.36
N HIS A 16 -0.95 26.89 -5.28
CA HIS A 16 -1.69 26.95 -4.01
C HIS A 16 -1.89 25.56 -3.43
N LEU A 17 -2.29 24.59 -4.27
CA LEU A 17 -2.44 23.20 -3.87
C LEU A 17 -1.15 22.63 -3.27
N TYR A 18 -0.01 22.86 -3.93
CA TYR A 18 1.31 22.46 -3.41
C TYR A 18 1.62 23.09 -2.06
N ARG A 19 1.41 24.41 -1.90
CA ARG A 19 1.61 25.12 -0.63
C ARG A 19 0.72 24.58 0.49
N HIS A 20 -0.55 24.32 0.19
CA HIS A 20 -1.49 23.74 1.17
C HIS A 20 -1.07 22.34 1.59
N ILE A 21 -0.71 21.49 0.64
CA ILE A 21 -0.23 20.14 0.93
C ILE A 21 1.03 20.19 1.80
N LEU A 22 2.01 21.03 1.46
CA LEU A 22 3.24 21.13 2.26
C LEU A 22 2.98 21.64 3.69
N ARG A 23 2.03 22.56 3.85
CA ARG A 23 1.62 23.01 5.17
C ARG A 23 0.93 21.89 5.95
N GLU A 24 -0.01 21.16 5.35
CA GLU A 24 -0.62 20.01 6.03
C GLU A 24 0.41 18.93 6.39
N THR A 25 1.42 18.70 5.55
CA THR A 25 2.49 17.75 5.91
C THR A 25 3.35 18.22 7.08
N SER A 26 3.42 19.51 7.37
CA SER A 26 4.19 20.03 8.51
C SER A 26 3.60 19.63 9.87
N TYR A 27 2.30 19.28 9.91
CA TYR A 27 1.59 18.80 11.11
C TYR A 27 1.61 17.27 11.26
N LEU A 28 2.27 16.55 10.36
CA LEU A 28 2.46 15.11 10.51
C LEU A 28 3.51 14.81 11.58
N PRO A 29 3.48 13.59 12.16
CA PRO A 29 4.56 13.11 13.02
C PRO A 29 5.94 13.30 12.35
N PRO A 30 6.93 13.89 13.06
CA PRO A 30 8.28 14.10 12.55
C PRO A 30 8.91 12.84 11.93
N ALA A 31 8.59 11.66 12.48
CA ALA A 31 9.02 10.35 11.97
C ALA A 31 8.65 10.10 10.50
N ILE A 32 7.45 10.52 10.06
CA ILE A 32 6.94 10.24 8.70
C ILE A 32 6.97 11.44 7.77
N ARG A 33 7.02 12.65 8.35
CA ARG A 33 7.07 13.92 7.63
C ARG A 33 8.12 13.95 6.50
N PRO A 34 9.40 13.58 6.69
CA PRO A 34 10.41 13.69 5.63
C PRO A 34 10.09 12.77 4.44
N SER A 35 9.65 11.54 4.69
CA SER A 35 9.29 10.59 3.63
C SER A 35 8.11 11.09 2.79
N ILE A 36 7.08 11.64 3.43
CA ILE A 36 5.87 12.12 2.72
C ILE A 36 6.17 13.43 1.97
N THR A 37 6.88 14.37 2.60
CA THR A 37 7.24 15.65 1.99
C THR A 37 8.14 15.48 0.76
N THR A 38 9.14 14.60 0.81
CA THR A 38 10.02 14.29 -0.33
C THR A 38 9.22 13.69 -1.49
N GLN A 39 8.31 12.74 -1.22
CA GLN A 39 7.44 12.16 -2.24
C GLN A 39 6.54 13.21 -2.91
N ILE A 40 5.97 14.13 -2.13
CA ILE A 40 5.14 15.22 -2.67
C ILE A 40 5.98 16.17 -3.51
N ARG A 41 7.14 16.61 -3.01
CA ARG A 41 8.07 17.48 -3.73
C ARG A 41 8.48 16.87 -5.07
N PHE A 42 8.84 15.59 -5.06
CA PHE A 42 9.21 14.86 -6.27
C PHE A 42 8.06 14.88 -7.29
N LYS A 43 6.85 14.48 -6.91
CA LYS A 43 5.69 14.46 -7.83
C LYS A 43 5.36 15.83 -8.44
N PHE A 44 5.38 16.89 -7.64
CA PHE A 44 5.12 18.24 -8.15
C PHE A 44 6.25 18.76 -9.05
N ARG A 45 7.50 18.35 -8.80
CA ARG A 45 8.64 18.71 -9.65
C ARG A 45 8.63 17.96 -10.98
N SER A 46 8.32 16.66 -10.96
CA SER A 46 8.25 15.82 -12.17
C SER A 46 7.22 16.32 -13.18
N HIS A 47 6.11 16.92 -12.70
CA HIS A 47 5.02 17.41 -13.56
C HIS A 47 4.95 18.95 -13.60
N ARG A 48 6.09 19.63 -13.40
CA ARG A 48 6.15 21.11 -13.39
C ARG A 48 6.05 21.72 -14.79
N ARG A 49 6.64 21.08 -15.80
CA ARG A 49 6.70 21.56 -17.19
C ARG A 49 5.86 20.64 -18.07
N ASN A 50 5.05 21.23 -18.97
CA ASN A 50 4.28 20.57 -20.02
C ASN A 50 3.64 19.24 -19.59
N ASP A 51 2.69 19.32 -18.66
CA ASP A 51 1.95 18.16 -18.18
C ASP A 51 0.67 17.94 -19.01
N PRO A 52 0.61 16.90 -19.88
CA PRO A 52 -0.57 16.63 -20.70
C PRO A 52 -1.79 16.21 -19.87
N LEU A 53 -1.59 15.78 -18.61
CA LEU A 53 -2.64 15.30 -17.71
C LEU A 53 -2.80 16.19 -16.47
N ARG A 54 -2.55 17.50 -16.63
CA ARG A 54 -2.57 18.50 -15.56
C ARG A 54 -3.83 18.43 -14.68
N ASP A 55 -5.01 18.30 -15.28
CA ASP A 55 -6.27 18.26 -14.52
C ASP A 55 -6.41 16.98 -13.69
N LYS A 56 -5.98 15.84 -14.23
CA LYS A 56 -5.95 14.57 -13.49
C LYS A 56 -4.96 14.63 -12.33
N HIS A 57 -3.78 15.22 -12.52
CA HIS A 57 -2.80 15.41 -11.45
C HIS A 57 -3.27 16.42 -10.40
N ARG A 58 -3.95 17.50 -10.81
CA ARG A 58 -4.60 18.45 -9.90
C ARG A 58 -5.64 17.75 -9.03
N ALA A 59 -6.56 16.98 -9.63
CA ALA A 59 -7.58 16.24 -8.91
C ALA A 59 -6.97 15.23 -7.92
N LYS A 60 -5.92 14.52 -8.33
CA LYS A 60 -5.15 13.64 -7.43
C LYS A 60 -4.52 14.43 -6.27
N GLY A 61 -3.93 15.59 -6.53
CA GLY A 61 -3.37 16.45 -5.50
C GLY A 61 -4.43 16.97 -4.52
N ALA A 62 -5.61 17.35 -4.99
CA ALA A 62 -6.74 17.73 -4.14
C ALA A 62 -7.20 16.57 -3.24
N ASN A 63 -7.20 15.34 -3.76
CA ASN A 63 -7.50 14.14 -2.97
C ASN A 63 -6.44 13.88 -1.89
N VAL A 64 -5.15 14.11 -2.22
CA VAL A 64 -4.07 14.02 -1.23
C VAL A 64 -4.26 15.07 -0.13
N LEU A 65 -4.61 16.31 -0.49
CA LEU A 65 -4.90 17.36 0.50
C LEU A 65 -6.06 16.96 1.43
N ARG A 66 -7.15 16.40 0.88
CA ARG A 66 -8.28 15.88 1.68
C ARG A 66 -7.85 14.80 2.66
N LYS A 67 -7.06 13.82 2.20
CA LYS A 67 -6.55 12.74 3.04
C LYS A 67 -5.63 13.24 4.14
N LEU A 68 -4.73 14.18 3.83
CA LEU A 68 -3.82 14.77 4.81
C LEU A 68 -4.58 15.55 5.88
N ARG A 69 -5.54 16.39 5.48
CA ARG A 69 -6.42 17.10 6.42
C ARG A 69 -7.12 16.11 7.32
N ALA A 70 -7.81 15.13 6.75
CA ALA A 70 -8.55 14.12 7.52
C ALA A 70 -7.65 13.35 8.49
N ALA A 71 -6.46 12.93 8.05
CA ALA A 71 -5.50 12.23 8.90
C ALA A 71 -5.08 13.10 10.10
N ASN A 72 -4.64 14.33 9.83
CA ASN A 72 -4.21 15.29 10.84
C ASN A 72 -5.36 15.76 11.76
N SER A 73 -6.61 15.60 11.33
CA SER A 73 -7.78 15.92 12.15
C SER A 73 -8.22 14.78 13.06
N GLY A 74 -7.65 13.57 12.96
CA GLY A 74 -8.05 12.43 13.81
C GLY A 74 -8.39 11.14 13.07
N HIS A 75 -8.44 11.15 11.73
CA HIS A 75 -8.94 10.00 10.98
C HIS A 75 -7.91 8.85 10.91
N LYS A 76 -8.05 7.91 11.85
CA LYS A 76 -7.16 6.74 12.07
C LYS A 76 -6.74 6.02 10.79
N LYS A 77 -7.70 5.65 9.93
CA LYS A 77 -7.43 4.91 8.68
C LYS A 77 -6.48 5.65 7.74
N TRP A 78 -6.66 6.97 7.59
CA TRP A 78 -5.82 7.77 6.69
C TRP A 78 -4.42 7.97 7.28
N MET A 79 -4.32 8.19 8.59
CA MET A 79 -3.03 8.27 9.27
C MET A 79 -2.28 6.93 9.18
N GLU A 80 -2.96 5.81 9.39
CA GLU A 80 -2.38 4.47 9.21
C GLU A 80 -1.92 4.23 7.76
N GLU A 81 -2.68 4.67 6.76
CA GLU A 81 -2.22 4.65 5.38
C GLU A 81 -0.94 5.46 5.19
N LEU A 82 -0.83 6.65 5.77
CA LEU A 82 0.37 7.49 5.69
C LEU A 82 1.58 6.81 6.35
N LEU A 83 1.40 6.21 7.53
CA LEU A 83 2.43 5.41 8.20
C LEU A 83 2.93 4.26 7.30
N MET A 84 2.01 3.51 6.69
CA MET A 84 2.35 2.43 5.77
C MET A 84 3.10 2.91 4.52
N HIS A 85 2.79 4.11 4.00
CA HIS A 85 3.53 4.71 2.89
C HIS A 85 4.91 5.19 3.31
N ALA A 86 5.02 5.78 4.51
CA ALA A 86 6.27 6.28 5.04
C ALA A 86 7.29 5.15 5.20
N PHE A 87 6.94 4.06 5.89
CA PHE A 87 7.80 2.90 6.14
C PHE A 87 7.75 1.82 5.04
N ALA A 88 7.47 2.23 3.80
CA ALA A 88 7.57 1.37 2.61
C ALA A 88 6.76 0.05 2.66
N ARG A 89 5.65 -0.01 3.40
CA ARG A 89 4.67 -1.11 3.36
C ARG A 89 3.65 -0.94 2.22
N LYS A 90 3.49 0.28 1.72
CA LYS A 90 2.68 0.64 0.54
C LYS A 90 3.39 1.70 -0.32
N GLY A 91 2.85 1.95 -1.52
CA GLY A 91 3.29 3.06 -2.36
C GLY A 91 4.52 2.80 -3.24
N SER A 92 5.14 3.89 -3.70
CA SER A 92 6.33 3.84 -4.59
C SER A 92 7.58 3.39 -3.85
N ARG A 93 7.79 3.86 -2.62
CA ARG A 93 8.96 3.48 -1.80
C ARG A 93 9.04 1.96 -1.61
N ARG A 94 7.91 1.30 -1.33
CA ARG A 94 7.82 -0.17 -1.31
C ARG A 94 8.34 -0.81 -2.60
N ARG A 95 7.89 -0.30 -3.75
CA ARG A 95 8.27 -0.86 -5.05
C ARG A 95 9.77 -0.67 -5.32
N SER A 96 10.33 0.47 -4.91
CA SER A 96 11.78 0.71 -4.98
C SER A 96 12.55 -0.29 -4.14
N LEU A 97 12.17 -0.48 -2.87
CA LEU A 97 12.86 -1.44 -2.01
C LEU A 97 12.75 -2.87 -2.53
N ILE A 98 11.60 -3.26 -3.10
CA ILE A 98 11.45 -4.56 -3.74
C ILE A 98 12.32 -4.65 -4.99
N SER A 99 12.33 -3.62 -5.86
CA SER A 99 13.15 -3.66 -7.07
C SER A 99 14.64 -3.72 -6.76
N ASP A 100 15.08 -3.10 -5.67
CA ASP A 100 16.47 -3.16 -5.24
C ASP A 100 16.81 -4.49 -4.58
N PHE A 101 15.89 -5.02 -3.76
CA PHE A 101 16.06 -6.31 -3.07
C PHE A 101 16.12 -7.51 -4.01
N VAL A 102 15.39 -7.44 -5.14
CA VAL A 102 15.25 -8.54 -6.09
C VAL A 102 16.40 -8.60 -7.10
N LYS A 103 17.24 -7.56 -7.19
CA LYS A 103 18.44 -7.60 -8.03
C LYS A 103 19.40 -8.69 -7.51
N PRO A 104 19.97 -9.53 -8.39
CA PRO A 104 21.02 -10.46 -8.00
C PRO A 104 22.19 -9.69 -7.39
N GLU A 105 22.76 -10.24 -6.32
CA GLU A 105 23.96 -9.67 -5.69
C GLU A 105 25.13 -9.78 -6.68
N ALA A 106 25.90 -8.70 -6.81
CA ALA A 106 27.10 -8.73 -7.63
C ALA A 106 28.09 -9.71 -6.98
N PRO A 107 28.73 -10.59 -7.76
CA PRO A 107 29.74 -11.49 -7.23
C PRO A 107 30.88 -10.68 -6.62
N SER A 108 31.35 -11.07 -5.44
CA SER A 108 32.47 -10.40 -4.76
C SER A 108 33.82 -10.70 -5.45
N ASP A 109 33.91 -11.82 -6.18
CA ASP A 109 35.15 -12.27 -6.80
C ASP A 109 35.21 -11.87 -8.28
N THR A 110 36.37 -11.39 -8.73
CA THR A 110 36.61 -10.96 -10.13
C THR A 110 36.46 -12.11 -11.12
N GLU A 111 36.88 -13.31 -10.74
CA GLU A 111 36.73 -14.52 -11.56
C GLU A 111 35.27 -14.92 -11.76
N ALA A 112 34.45 -14.79 -10.71
CA ALA A 112 33.02 -15.06 -10.76
C ALA A 112 32.26 -14.00 -11.59
N LEU A 113 32.72 -12.75 -11.58
CA LEU A 113 32.22 -11.69 -12.45
C LEU A 113 32.51 -11.99 -13.93
N GLU A 114 33.73 -12.40 -14.26
CA GLU A 114 34.11 -12.77 -15.62
C GLU A 114 33.32 -13.98 -16.14
N GLY A 115 33.05 -14.96 -15.28
CA GLY A 115 32.16 -16.09 -15.59
C GLY A 115 30.74 -15.63 -15.96
N MET A 116 30.13 -14.77 -15.14
CA MET A 116 28.79 -14.22 -15.41
C MET A 116 28.74 -13.40 -16.70
N ILE A 117 29.80 -12.64 -17.02
CA ILE A 117 29.86 -11.85 -18.26
C ILE A 117 29.87 -12.77 -19.49
N LYS A 118 30.58 -13.90 -19.42
CA LYS A 118 30.62 -14.90 -20.50
C LYS A 118 29.25 -15.54 -20.71
N ASP A 119 28.56 -15.93 -19.63
CA ASP A 119 27.22 -16.54 -19.71
C ASP A 119 26.18 -15.59 -20.34
N VAL A 120 26.19 -14.30 -19.97
CA VAL A 120 25.28 -13.30 -20.54
C VAL A 120 25.56 -13.02 -22.02
N GLN A 121 26.81 -13.17 -22.49
CA GLN A 121 27.15 -13.02 -23.90
C GLN A 121 26.68 -14.21 -24.74
N VAL A 122 26.60 -15.42 -24.18
CA VAL A 122 26.07 -16.61 -24.86
C VAL A 122 24.57 -16.47 -25.11
N ASP A 123 23.81 -15.99 -24.13
CA ASP A 123 22.35 -15.78 -24.26
C ASP A 123 21.97 -14.69 -25.28
N GLN A 124 22.90 -13.79 -25.65
CA GLN A 124 22.66 -12.71 -26.61
C GLN A 124 23.10 -13.04 -28.04
N LYS A 125 23.78 -14.16 -28.29
CA LYS A 125 24.19 -14.55 -29.65
C LYS A 125 22.99 -15.19 -30.35
N PRO A 126 22.35 -14.55 -31.36
CA PRO A 126 21.30 -15.21 -32.11
C PRO A 126 21.91 -16.38 -32.88
N ASP A 127 21.31 -17.56 -32.77
CA ASP A 127 21.67 -18.73 -33.57
C ASP A 127 21.64 -18.36 -35.06
N SER A 128 22.82 -18.14 -35.63
CA SER A 128 23.05 -17.79 -37.03
C SER A 128 22.74 -18.94 -38.00
N GLY A 129 22.10 -20.02 -37.53
CA GLY A 129 21.83 -21.23 -38.31
C GLY A 129 20.49 -21.24 -39.07
N VAL A 130 19.59 -20.28 -38.85
CA VAL A 130 18.23 -20.32 -39.44
C VAL A 130 18.06 -19.39 -40.65
N VAL A 131 18.99 -18.47 -40.89
CA VAL A 131 18.88 -17.50 -42.01
C VAL A 131 19.39 -18.05 -43.35
N ALA A 132 20.16 -19.13 -43.36
CA ALA A 132 20.79 -19.67 -44.57
C ALA A 132 19.90 -20.58 -45.45
N LYS A 133 18.59 -20.67 -45.20
CA LYS A 133 17.71 -21.66 -45.90
C LYS A 133 16.56 -21.07 -46.72
N LEU A 134 16.54 -19.75 -46.98
CA LEU A 134 15.43 -19.09 -47.67
C LEU A 134 15.82 -18.18 -48.85
N THR A 135 17.05 -18.22 -49.33
CA THR A 135 17.47 -17.43 -50.49
C THR A 135 18.14 -18.32 -51.54
N GLU A 136 17.34 -19.17 -52.17
CA GLU A 136 17.65 -19.77 -53.47
C GLU A 136 16.32 -20.08 -54.16
N THR A 137 15.80 -19.10 -54.89
CA THR A 137 15.03 -19.28 -56.12
C THR A 137 15.00 -17.93 -56.82
N THR A 138 15.98 -17.78 -57.71
CA THR A 138 16.12 -16.75 -58.73
C THR A 138 14.90 -16.73 -59.65
N ILE A 139 14.32 -15.55 -59.88
CA ILE A 139 13.64 -15.17 -61.13
C ILE A 139 14.12 -13.75 -61.46
N GLU A 140 14.65 -13.61 -62.66
CA GLU A 140 15.22 -12.40 -63.26
C GLU A 140 14.14 -11.50 -63.90
N ASP A 141 14.56 -10.25 -64.12
CA ASP A 141 14.04 -9.21 -65.03
C ASP A 141 12.68 -8.56 -64.66
N ASP A 142 12.45 -7.24 -64.74
CA ASP A 142 13.06 -6.26 -65.64
C ASP A 142 12.83 -4.80 -65.16
N SER A 143 13.74 -3.90 -65.56
CA SER A 143 13.57 -2.44 -65.78
C SER A 143 13.25 -1.45 -64.62
N SER A 144 14.06 -0.39 -64.60
CA SER A 144 14.04 0.82 -63.77
C SER A 144 13.57 2.06 -64.62
N PRO A 145 13.71 3.33 -64.18
CA PRO A 145 12.65 4.12 -63.51
C PRO A 145 12.36 5.48 -64.20
N VAL A 146 11.21 6.13 -63.96
CA VAL A 146 11.05 7.58 -64.25
C VAL A 146 10.16 8.29 -63.22
N GLU A 147 10.53 9.55 -62.99
CA GLU A 147 10.24 10.51 -61.95
C GLU A 147 9.02 11.45 -62.16
N GLN A 148 8.59 12.10 -61.05
CA GLN A 148 8.11 13.50 -60.90
C GLN A 148 6.64 13.95 -61.19
N LYS A 149 5.92 14.25 -60.07
CA LYS A 149 5.42 15.59 -59.59
C LYS A 149 4.41 16.46 -60.39
N ILE A 150 3.34 16.91 -59.66
CA ILE A 150 2.73 18.29 -59.52
C ILE A 150 1.24 18.58 -59.98
N LYS A 151 0.41 18.99 -58.97
CA LYS A 151 -0.72 20.01 -58.86
C LYS A 151 -2.10 19.85 -59.55
N GLU A 152 -3.23 19.96 -58.79
CA GLU A 152 -4.21 21.10 -58.58
C GLU A 152 -4.95 21.51 -59.88
N GLU A 153 -6.26 21.77 -60.02
CA GLU A 153 -7.45 22.07 -59.17
C GLU A 153 -8.74 21.95 -60.04
N GLN A 154 -9.89 21.71 -59.39
CA GLN A 154 -11.31 22.16 -59.64
C GLN A 154 -11.93 22.27 -61.06
N ALA A 155 -13.08 21.60 -61.28
CA ALA A 155 -14.42 22.22 -61.43
C ALA A 155 -15.53 21.25 -61.95
N GLU A 156 -16.67 21.38 -61.27
CA GLU A 156 -18.04 20.85 -61.39
C GLU A 156 -18.65 20.53 -62.79
N SER A 157 -19.45 19.45 -62.89
CA SER A 157 -20.94 19.53 -62.92
C SER A 157 -21.65 18.22 -63.34
N ALA A 158 -22.81 18.00 -62.70
CA ALA A 158 -24.02 17.28 -63.15
C ALA A 158 -24.20 15.74 -62.95
N VAL A 159 -25.04 15.43 -61.94
CA VAL A 159 -26.28 14.60 -61.98
C VAL A 159 -26.19 13.08 -62.28
N ASP A 160 -26.30 12.25 -61.23
CA ASP A 160 -27.32 11.19 -60.97
C ASP A 160 -26.82 10.00 -60.12
N THR A 161 -27.68 9.53 -59.21
CA THR A 161 -27.43 8.56 -58.11
C THR A 161 -27.61 7.09 -58.53
N PRO A 162 -27.53 6.07 -57.64
CA PRO A 162 -26.43 5.58 -56.81
C PRO A 162 -25.91 4.20 -57.31
N LYS A 163 -24.61 3.91 -57.17
CA LYS A 163 -24.12 2.52 -57.29
C LYS A 163 -22.97 2.25 -56.33
N ASP A 164 -23.23 1.32 -55.41
CA ASP A 164 -22.27 0.73 -54.49
C ASP A 164 -20.96 0.38 -55.19
N ARG A 165 -19.89 1.06 -54.81
CA ARG A 165 -18.52 0.60 -55.05
C ARG A 165 -17.83 0.52 -53.70
N ASN A 166 -17.81 -0.69 -53.17
CA ASN A 166 -16.88 -1.10 -52.13
C ASN A 166 -15.46 -0.85 -52.66
N GLU A 167 -14.83 0.25 -52.23
CA GLU A 167 -13.39 0.40 -52.32
C GLU A 167 -12.77 -0.61 -51.34
N GLU A 168 -12.44 -1.80 -51.87
CA GLU A 168 -11.60 -2.75 -51.16
C GLU A 168 -10.21 -2.13 -51.04
N GLU A 169 -9.95 -1.47 -49.90
CA GLU A 169 -8.58 -1.26 -49.43
C GLU A 169 -7.83 -2.60 -49.57
N PRO A 170 -6.61 -2.62 -50.13
CA PRO A 170 -5.86 -3.86 -50.28
C PRO A 170 -5.68 -4.47 -48.89
N LYS A 171 -6.45 -5.53 -48.62
CA LYS A 171 -6.42 -6.30 -47.38
C LYS A 171 -4.98 -6.74 -47.21
N LYS A 172 -4.25 -6.04 -46.33
CA LYS A 172 -2.86 -6.36 -45.96
C LYS A 172 -2.80 -7.86 -45.76
N THR A 173 -2.12 -8.56 -46.63
CA THR A 173 -1.91 -10.00 -46.55
C THR A 173 -1.36 -10.26 -45.15
N LEU A 174 -2.19 -10.83 -44.28
CA LEU A 174 -1.80 -11.17 -42.93
C LEU A 174 -0.83 -12.34 -43.07
N VAL A 175 0.44 -12.03 -43.33
CA VAL A 175 1.53 -12.99 -43.23
C VAL A 175 1.42 -13.55 -41.82
N ARG A 176 1.06 -14.84 -41.72
CA ARG A 176 1.04 -15.60 -40.47
C ARG A 176 2.47 -15.57 -39.95
N ARG A 177 2.81 -14.53 -39.18
CA ARG A 177 4.08 -14.47 -38.46
C ARG A 177 4.10 -15.71 -37.58
N GLY A 178 5.10 -16.55 -37.81
CA GLY A 178 5.36 -17.71 -36.98
C GLY A 178 5.37 -17.31 -35.50
N PRO A 179 5.14 -18.27 -34.59
CA PRO A 179 5.09 -17.99 -33.17
C PRO A 179 6.38 -17.29 -32.72
N LYS A 180 6.28 -16.01 -32.32
CA LYS A 180 7.42 -15.17 -31.89
C LYS A 180 8.36 -15.93 -30.94
N PRO A 181 9.69 -15.73 -31.01
CA PRO A 181 10.62 -16.36 -30.10
C PRO A 181 10.23 -16.11 -28.63
N LEU A 182 10.60 -17.05 -27.77
CA LEU A 182 10.35 -16.97 -26.33
C LEU A 182 11.23 -15.85 -25.74
N GLU A 183 10.63 -14.71 -25.44
CA GLU A 183 11.33 -13.60 -24.79
C GLU A 183 11.64 -13.93 -23.32
N PRO A 184 12.84 -13.62 -22.81
CA PRO A 184 13.17 -13.80 -21.41
C PRO A 184 12.22 -12.96 -20.54
N THR A 185 11.46 -13.65 -19.69
CA THR A 185 10.50 -13.01 -18.81
C THR A 185 11.18 -12.16 -17.73
N PHE A 186 10.43 -11.21 -17.15
CA PHE A 186 10.97 -10.24 -16.19
C PHE A 186 11.59 -10.86 -14.93
N TYR A 187 11.22 -12.08 -14.54
CA TYR A 187 11.70 -12.73 -13.30
C TYR A 187 12.99 -13.54 -13.49
N HIS A 188 13.50 -13.72 -14.71
CA HIS A 188 14.83 -14.35 -14.89
C HIS A 188 15.97 -13.45 -14.41
N LYS A 189 15.75 -12.12 -14.45
CA LYS A 189 16.69 -11.10 -13.98
C LYS A 189 16.67 -10.93 -12.45
N TRP A 190 15.91 -11.77 -11.75
CA TRP A 190 15.61 -11.63 -10.34
C TRP A 190 16.30 -12.73 -9.53
N ASP A 191 16.74 -12.38 -8.33
CA ASP A 191 17.17 -13.34 -7.33
C ASP A 191 15.94 -14.04 -6.71
N VAL A 192 15.43 -15.04 -7.43
CA VAL A 192 14.29 -15.86 -7.03
C VAL A 192 14.55 -16.58 -5.70
N PRO A 193 15.72 -17.23 -5.46
CA PRO A 193 16.01 -17.89 -4.18
C PRO A 193 15.89 -16.95 -2.97
N LYS A 194 16.45 -15.73 -3.07
CA LYS A 194 16.35 -14.73 -2.00
C LYS A 194 14.91 -14.30 -1.74
N LEU A 195 14.13 -14.12 -2.81
CA LEU A 195 12.70 -13.78 -2.72
C LEU A 195 11.86 -14.89 -2.10
N VAL A 196 12.12 -16.16 -2.46
CA VAL A 196 11.43 -17.33 -1.89
C VAL A 196 11.72 -17.46 -0.39
N LYS A 197 12.98 -17.26 0.03
CA LYS A 197 13.35 -17.25 1.47
C LYS A 197 12.62 -16.14 2.25
N LEU A 198 12.46 -14.97 1.65
CA LEU A 198 11.69 -13.89 2.28
C LEU A 198 10.20 -14.28 2.39
N LEU A 199 9.61 -14.81 1.32
CA LEU A 199 8.23 -15.27 1.29
C LEU A 199 7.95 -16.39 2.29
N SER A 200 8.87 -17.34 2.45
CA SER A 200 8.76 -18.41 3.44
C SER A 200 8.74 -17.84 4.86
N SER A 201 9.68 -16.94 5.18
CA SER A 201 9.71 -16.27 6.49
C SER A 201 8.44 -15.47 6.76
N GLN A 202 7.91 -14.77 5.75
CA GLN A 202 6.68 -13.99 5.86
C GLN A 202 5.46 -14.91 6.07
N ARG A 203 5.40 -16.06 5.39
CA ARG A 203 4.31 -17.03 5.55
C ARG A 203 4.31 -17.62 6.96
N SER A 204 5.48 -18.04 7.47
CA SER A 204 5.59 -18.54 8.85
C SER A 204 5.12 -17.48 9.86
N ARG A 205 5.46 -16.21 9.64
CA ARG A 205 4.99 -15.08 10.46
C ARG A 205 3.47 -14.86 10.37
N GLN A 206 2.90 -15.02 9.17
CA GLN A 206 1.45 -14.93 8.95
C GLN A 206 0.67 -16.01 9.70
N GLN A 207 1.27 -17.19 9.86
CA GLN A 207 0.67 -18.31 10.60
C GLN A 207 0.83 -18.13 12.11
N SER A 208 1.97 -17.61 12.58
CA SER A 208 2.23 -17.47 14.01
C SER A 208 1.51 -16.28 14.66
N VAL A 209 1.24 -15.20 13.90
CA VAL A 209 0.67 -13.96 14.47
C VAL A 209 -0.70 -13.66 13.89
N ASN A 210 -1.70 -13.56 14.76
CA ASN A 210 -3.04 -13.10 14.41
C ASN A 210 -3.06 -11.57 14.24
N MET A 211 -2.72 -11.08 13.05
CA MET A 211 -2.79 -9.65 12.70
C MET A 211 -3.47 -9.40 11.35
N SER A 212 -4.02 -8.20 11.16
CA SER A 212 -4.56 -7.76 9.87
C SER A 212 -3.44 -7.36 8.90
N TRP A 213 -3.21 -8.18 7.88
CA TRP A 213 -2.25 -7.86 6.82
C TRP A 213 -2.84 -6.87 5.80
N PRO A 214 -2.04 -5.94 5.25
CA PRO A 214 -2.53 -4.96 4.27
C PRO A 214 -2.91 -5.57 2.91
N LYS A 215 -2.50 -6.83 2.67
CA LYS A 215 -2.79 -7.64 1.48
C LYS A 215 -3.17 -9.04 1.94
N SER A 216 -3.88 -9.77 1.09
CA SER A 216 -4.22 -11.18 1.32
C SER A 216 -2.98 -12.00 1.68
N SER A 217 -3.16 -13.02 2.54
CA SER A 217 -2.10 -13.96 2.92
C SER A 217 -1.47 -14.66 1.70
N ILE A 218 -0.24 -15.13 1.91
CA ILE A 218 0.53 -15.90 0.93
C ILE A 218 0.11 -17.37 1.06
N LYS A 219 -0.50 -17.93 0.00
CA LYS A 219 -0.98 -19.32 -0.01
C LYS A 219 0.09 -20.31 -0.50
N GLY A 220 0.74 -20.01 -1.62
CA GLY A 220 1.77 -20.86 -2.24
C GLY A 220 3.13 -20.17 -2.32
N LEU A 221 4.20 -20.95 -2.16
CA LEU A 221 5.60 -20.51 -2.37
C LEU A 221 6.11 -20.95 -3.74
N ASP A 222 5.71 -22.13 -4.18
CA ASP A 222 6.25 -22.75 -5.38
C ASP A 222 5.51 -22.25 -6.63
N PRO A 223 6.22 -21.67 -7.60
CA PRO A 223 5.61 -21.12 -8.81
C PRO A 223 5.06 -22.21 -9.74
N ASP A 224 5.51 -23.46 -9.57
CA ASP A 224 5.19 -24.59 -10.46
C ASP A 224 4.03 -25.46 -9.97
N SER A 225 3.51 -25.19 -8.77
CA SER A 225 2.44 -25.98 -8.15
C SER A 225 1.17 -26.09 -9.01
N ASP A 226 0.80 -25.01 -9.70
CA ASP A 226 -0.42 -24.93 -10.53
C ASP A 226 -0.17 -25.34 -12.01
N ILE A 227 1.02 -25.83 -12.34
CA ILE A 227 1.42 -26.16 -13.72
C ILE A 227 1.35 -27.69 -13.91
N PRO A 228 0.43 -28.21 -14.73
CA PRO A 228 0.40 -29.63 -15.02
C PRO A 228 1.67 -30.00 -15.79
N LYS A 229 2.30 -31.13 -15.47
CA LYS A 229 3.53 -31.58 -16.16
C LYS A 229 3.26 -31.99 -17.60
N ILE A 230 2.05 -32.47 -17.87
CA ILE A 230 1.64 -33.10 -19.13
C ILE A 230 0.38 -32.38 -19.64
N ASN A 231 0.28 -32.23 -20.96
CA ASN A 231 -0.91 -31.71 -21.62
C ASN A 231 -1.97 -32.81 -21.85
N ILE A 232 -3.12 -32.44 -22.42
CA ILE A 232 -4.22 -33.38 -22.69
C ILE A 232 -3.86 -34.50 -23.69
N TRP A 233 -2.74 -34.37 -24.40
CA TRP A 233 -2.24 -35.33 -25.39
C TRP A 233 -1.05 -36.16 -24.88
N GLY A 234 -0.77 -36.17 -23.58
CA GLY A 234 0.34 -36.95 -23.03
C GLY A 234 1.73 -36.36 -23.26
N LYS A 235 1.85 -35.18 -23.88
CA LYS A 235 3.13 -34.49 -24.13
C LYS A 235 3.47 -33.55 -22.97
N PRO A 236 4.75 -33.26 -22.70
CA PRO A 236 5.11 -32.26 -21.69
C PRO A 236 4.47 -30.91 -22.01
N THR A 237 4.10 -30.15 -20.98
CA THR A 237 3.53 -28.82 -21.21
C THR A 237 4.55 -27.91 -21.89
N PRO A 238 4.12 -27.11 -22.88
CA PRO A 238 5.03 -26.26 -23.63
C PRO A 238 5.63 -25.16 -22.74
N GLU A 239 6.89 -24.82 -22.98
CA GLU A 239 7.66 -23.86 -22.19
C GLU A 239 6.98 -22.48 -22.08
N ARG A 240 6.29 -22.05 -23.13
CA ARG A 240 5.50 -20.79 -23.12
C ARG A 240 4.45 -20.78 -22.02
N VAL A 241 3.80 -21.92 -21.78
CA VAL A 241 2.78 -22.05 -20.74
C VAL A 241 3.43 -22.06 -19.36
N TYR A 242 4.59 -22.71 -19.21
CA TYR A 242 5.39 -22.63 -17.98
C TYR A 242 5.74 -21.19 -17.64
N GLN A 243 6.33 -20.47 -18.59
CA GLN A 243 6.74 -19.07 -18.40
C GLN A 243 5.56 -18.16 -18.12
N ALA A 244 4.44 -18.32 -18.84
CA ALA A 244 3.24 -17.52 -18.62
C ALA A 244 2.64 -17.76 -17.23
N LYS A 245 2.55 -19.02 -16.78
CA LYS A 245 2.05 -19.36 -15.44
C LYS A 245 2.99 -18.89 -14.33
N ARG A 246 4.29 -19.10 -14.47
CA ARG A 246 5.32 -18.56 -13.55
C ARG A 246 5.26 -17.03 -13.47
N ALA A 247 5.20 -16.35 -14.61
CA ALA A 247 5.05 -14.90 -14.66
C ALA A 247 3.77 -14.43 -13.95
N HIS A 248 2.66 -15.15 -14.15
CA HIS A 248 1.41 -14.87 -13.47
C HIS A 248 1.52 -15.06 -11.96
N PHE A 249 2.16 -16.13 -11.51
CA PHE A 249 2.42 -16.40 -10.09
C PHE A 249 3.19 -15.23 -9.46
N TRP A 250 4.31 -14.82 -10.06
CA TRP A 250 5.12 -13.71 -9.55
C TRP A 250 4.39 -12.37 -9.57
N LYS A 251 3.60 -12.07 -10.61
CA LYS A 251 2.73 -10.88 -10.66
C LYS A 251 1.73 -10.84 -9.49
N ARG A 252 1.25 -12.00 -9.02
CA ARG A 252 0.36 -12.11 -7.86
C ARG A 252 1.11 -12.08 -6.53
N ALA A 253 2.30 -12.69 -6.44
CA ALA A 253 3.07 -12.84 -5.22
C ALA A 253 3.80 -11.55 -4.82
N VAL A 254 4.50 -10.89 -5.75
CA VAL A 254 5.35 -9.72 -5.48
C VAL A 254 4.59 -8.57 -4.81
N PRO A 255 3.33 -8.24 -5.16
CA PRO A 255 2.57 -7.20 -4.45
C PRO A 255 2.22 -7.53 -2.98
N LYS A 256 2.38 -8.79 -2.55
CA LYS A 256 2.13 -9.24 -1.17
C LYS A 256 3.40 -9.26 -0.32
N VAL A 257 4.57 -9.30 -0.95
CA VAL A 257 5.89 -9.31 -0.28
C VAL A 257 6.09 -8.03 0.53
N MET A 258 6.61 -8.17 1.74
CA MET A 258 7.05 -7.05 2.56
C MET A 258 8.57 -6.89 2.45
N PRO A 259 9.08 -5.83 1.79
CA PRO A 259 10.53 -5.67 1.62
C PRO A 259 11.21 -5.44 2.97
N PRO A 260 12.45 -5.93 3.14
CA PRO A 260 13.23 -5.61 4.33
C PRO A 260 13.52 -4.12 4.42
N LEU A 261 13.48 -3.57 5.64
CA LEU A 261 13.95 -2.23 5.94
C LEU A 261 15.44 -2.26 6.27
N GLY A 262 16.13 -1.12 6.11
CA GLY A 262 17.49 -0.96 6.62
C GLY A 262 17.51 -0.95 8.15
N ASN A 263 18.64 -1.35 8.74
CA ASN A 263 18.78 -1.58 10.19
C ASN A 263 18.36 -0.35 11.00
N ASN A 264 18.90 0.83 10.68
CA ASN A 264 18.61 2.07 11.39
C ASN A 264 17.12 2.44 11.36
N GLU A 265 16.47 2.25 10.21
CA GLU A 265 15.04 2.56 10.08
C GLU A 265 14.17 1.54 10.82
N TRP A 266 14.59 0.28 10.84
CA TRP A 266 13.89 -0.78 11.56
C TRP A 266 14.00 -0.59 13.08
N GLU A 267 15.17 -0.21 13.59
CA GLU A 267 15.39 0.10 15.00
C GLU A 267 14.63 1.35 15.43
N PHE A 268 14.66 2.40 14.61
CA PHE A 268 13.87 3.62 14.81
C PHE A 268 12.38 3.30 14.90
N LEU A 269 11.86 2.45 14.00
CA LEU A 269 10.47 2.01 14.06
C LEU A 269 10.18 1.17 15.32
N GLY A 270 11.16 0.38 15.78
CA GLY A 270 11.12 -0.33 17.05
C GLY A 270 11.00 0.62 18.25
N GLN A 271 11.78 1.70 18.29
CA GLN A 271 11.70 2.75 19.32
C GLN A 271 10.31 3.42 19.33
N LEU A 272 9.81 3.82 18.16
CA LEU A 272 8.46 4.39 18.02
C LEU A 272 7.37 3.43 18.50
N SER A 273 7.55 2.13 18.26
CA SER A 273 6.62 1.09 18.73
C SER A 273 6.60 0.93 20.25
N LYS A 274 7.68 1.32 20.95
CA LYS A 274 7.76 1.35 22.42
C LYS A 274 7.10 2.58 23.03
N GLY A 275 6.86 3.63 22.24
CA GLY A 275 6.23 4.87 22.69
C GLY A 275 7.10 6.11 22.55
N ALA A 276 8.27 6.00 21.91
CA ALA A 276 9.20 7.12 21.71
C ALA A 276 8.56 8.36 21.06
N GLN A 277 7.44 8.21 20.35
CA GLN A 277 6.66 9.33 19.79
C GLN A 277 6.27 10.43 20.80
N GLU A 278 6.23 10.13 22.10
CA GLU A 278 5.94 11.09 23.18
C GLU A 278 7.16 11.96 23.54
N GLU A 279 8.37 11.54 23.18
CA GLU A 279 9.59 12.31 23.39
C GLU A 279 9.54 13.61 22.59
N GLU A 280 10.10 14.69 23.15
CA GLU A 280 10.03 16.03 22.56
C GLU A 280 10.55 16.08 21.11
N GLN A 281 11.56 15.27 20.80
CA GLN A 281 12.16 15.16 19.48
C GLN A 281 11.16 14.70 18.41
N TRP A 282 10.19 13.87 18.80
CA TRP A 282 9.23 13.25 17.89
C TRP A 282 7.79 13.68 18.15
N LYS A 283 7.53 14.58 19.10
CA LYS A 283 6.21 15.12 19.38
C LYS A 283 5.58 15.74 18.13
N ILE A 284 4.28 15.52 17.96
CA ILE A 284 3.54 16.03 16.80
C ILE A 284 3.40 17.54 16.94
N PRO A 285 3.81 18.33 15.92
CA PRO A 285 3.68 19.78 15.96
C PRO A 285 2.20 20.19 16.05
N GLU A 286 1.91 21.14 16.95
CA GLU A 286 0.56 21.69 17.06
C GLU A 286 0.17 22.49 15.81
N ARG A 287 -1.11 22.42 15.47
CA ARG A 287 -1.67 23.24 14.39
C ARG A 287 -1.68 24.70 14.81
N ARG A 288 -1.31 25.59 13.88
CA ARG A 288 -1.42 27.03 14.11
C ARG A 288 -2.90 27.39 14.33
N ARG A 289 -3.20 28.03 15.44
CA ARG A 289 -4.55 28.55 15.73
C ARG A 289 -4.88 29.65 14.72
N ALA A 290 -6.15 29.72 14.30
CA ALA A 290 -6.62 30.84 13.49
C ALA A 290 -6.42 32.15 14.27
N ALA A 291 -6.03 33.22 13.58
CA ALA A 291 -5.89 34.52 14.21
C ALA A 291 -7.25 34.91 14.81
N LYS A 292 -7.30 35.06 16.13
CA LYS A 292 -8.46 35.63 16.80
C LYS A 292 -8.44 37.14 16.49
N PRO A 293 -9.53 37.74 15.98
CA PRO A 293 -9.58 39.18 15.79
C PRO A 293 -9.37 39.87 17.14
N LEU A 294 -8.45 40.84 17.21
CA LEU A 294 -8.13 41.58 18.44
C LEU A 294 -9.36 42.33 18.99
N ARG A 295 -10.28 42.72 18.09
CA ARG A 295 -11.61 43.21 18.43
C ARG A 295 -12.61 42.07 18.26
N VAL A 296 -12.88 41.34 19.34
CA VAL A 296 -14.15 40.62 19.45
C VAL A 296 -15.19 41.72 19.61
N VAL A 297 -15.85 42.09 18.52
CA VAL A 297 -17.09 42.87 18.62
C VAL A 297 -18.04 41.97 19.39
N LYS A 298 -18.13 42.17 20.71
CA LYS A 298 -19.17 41.59 21.54
C LYS A 298 -20.46 42.23 21.05
N SER A 299 -21.04 41.67 20.00
CA SER A 299 -22.41 42.00 19.67
C SER A 299 -23.23 41.49 20.85
N ASN A 300 -23.73 42.40 21.68
CA ASN A 300 -24.74 42.16 22.70
C ASN A 300 -26.07 41.80 22.01
N LYS A 301 -26.06 40.79 21.13
CA LYS A 301 -27.27 40.23 20.55
C LYS A 301 -27.75 39.16 21.52
N LEU A 302 -28.94 39.39 22.08
CA LEU A 302 -29.76 38.39 22.74
C LEU A 302 -29.83 37.10 21.90
N PRO A 303 -30.14 35.93 22.50
CA PRO A 303 -30.17 34.61 21.83
C PRO A 303 -31.40 34.47 20.92
N THR A 304 -31.63 35.47 20.07
CA THR A 304 -32.72 35.50 19.10
C THR A 304 -32.18 34.89 17.83
N LEU A 305 -32.43 33.59 17.68
CA LEU A 305 -32.28 32.82 16.45
C LEU A 305 -30.86 32.93 15.84
N ASP A 306 -29.95 32.06 16.28
CA ASP A 306 -28.66 31.80 15.63
C ASP A 306 -28.89 31.29 14.20
N TRP A 307 -29.27 32.18 13.29
CA TRP A 307 -29.33 31.90 11.88
C TRP A 307 -27.88 31.78 11.37
N ASP A 308 -27.43 30.55 11.16
CA ASP A 308 -26.12 30.21 10.61
C ASP A 308 -26.05 30.57 9.11
N TRP A 309 -26.06 31.87 8.81
CA TRP A 309 -25.98 32.38 7.43
C TRP A 309 -24.69 31.92 6.75
N GLU A 310 -23.60 31.72 7.50
CA GLU A 310 -22.33 31.23 6.96
C GLU A 310 -22.49 29.80 6.44
N GLY A 311 -23.22 28.94 7.16
CA GLY A 311 -23.62 27.61 6.70
C GLY A 311 -24.35 27.67 5.35
N TYR A 312 -25.40 28.49 5.25
CA TYR A 312 -26.19 28.66 4.02
C TYR A 312 -25.42 29.30 2.86
N ALA A 313 -24.48 30.20 3.15
CA ALA A 313 -23.65 30.84 2.13
C ALA A 313 -22.54 29.91 1.59
N THR A 314 -22.06 28.97 2.40
CA THR A 314 -20.89 28.14 2.07
C THR A 314 -21.23 26.71 1.67
N GLN A 315 -22.43 26.22 2.01
CA GLN A 315 -22.85 24.85 1.78
C GLN A 315 -24.17 24.79 1.02
N PRO A 316 -24.40 23.77 0.18
CA PRO A 316 -25.70 23.56 -0.45
C PRO A 316 -26.77 23.35 0.62
N THR A 317 -27.97 23.87 0.38
CA THR A 317 -29.10 23.89 1.32
C THR A 317 -29.37 22.52 1.95
N ASN A 318 -29.29 21.45 1.15
CA ASN A 318 -29.43 20.06 1.60
C ASN A 318 -28.49 19.62 2.72
N LYS A 319 -27.32 20.25 2.89
CA LYS A 319 -26.39 19.93 3.99
C LYS A 319 -26.66 20.74 5.26
N VAL A 320 -27.14 21.97 5.08
CA VAL A 320 -27.42 22.89 6.19
C VAL A 320 -28.74 22.51 6.86
N GLU A 321 -29.75 22.18 6.05
CA GLU A 321 -31.09 21.82 6.50
C GLU A 321 -31.22 20.35 6.93
N ARG A 322 -30.42 19.42 6.37
CA ARG A 322 -30.46 18.02 6.83
C ARG A 322 -29.70 17.90 8.14
N ILE A 323 -30.48 17.98 9.21
CA ILE A 323 -30.00 17.89 10.59
C ILE A 323 -29.28 16.56 10.84
N ASN A 324 -29.80 15.44 10.31
CA ASN A 324 -29.23 14.08 10.42
C ASN A 324 -29.42 13.30 9.09
N PRO A 325 -28.53 12.34 8.74
CA PRO A 325 -28.86 11.35 7.72
C PRO A 325 -30.05 10.51 8.20
N LEU A 326 -30.96 10.13 7.28
CA LEU A 326 -32.25 9.50 7.59
C LEU A 326 -32.13 8.30 8.56
N ALA A 327 -31.09 7.48 8.39
CA ALA A 327 -30.80 6.35 9.27
C ALA A 327 -30.52 6.75 10.73
N GLN A 328 -29.81 7.87 10.97
CA GLN A 328 -29.58 8.39 12.32
C GLN A 328 -30.79 9.13 12.86
N PHE A 329 -31.54 9.83 12.00
CA PHE A 329 -32.77 10.51 12.41
C PHE A 329 -33.80 9.54 13.01
N ALA A 330 -33.91 8.33 12.47
CA ALA A 330 -34.81 7.29 13.01
C ALA A 330 -34.40 6.80 14.42
N HIS A 331 -33.12 6.89 14.78
CA HIS A 331 -32.61 6.41 16.07
C HIS A 331 -32.45 7.51 17.12
N VAL A 332 -32.23 8.75 16.71
CA VAL A 332 -31.85 9.87 17.58
C VAL A 332 -32.88 11.02 17.54
N GLY A 333 -33.75 11.05 16.52
CA GLY A 333 -34.68 12.16 16.30
C GLY A 333 -34.01 13.43 15.78
N PRO A 334 -34.68 14.59 15.90
CA PRO A 334 -34.17 15.89 15.44
C PRO A 334 -33.09 16.50 16.36
N ASP A 335 -32.99 16.09 17.63
CA ASP A 335 -32.04 16.68 18.57
C ASP A 335 -30.62 16.11 18.45
N LYS A 336 -29.63 17.01 18.46
CA LYS A 336 -28.22 16.70 18.17
C LYS A 336 -27.35 16.50 19.41
N THR A 337 -27.73 17.03 20.56
CA THR A 337 -26.74 17.41 21.58
C THR A 337 -26.53 16.41 22.70
N ASP A 338 -27.44 15.47 22.94
CA ASP A 338 -27.28 14.49 24.02
C ASP A 338 -28.18 13.26 23.82
N HIS A 339 -27.74 12.30 23.00
CA HIS A 339 -28.43 11.01 22.88
C HIS A 339 -27.43 9.86 23.01
N PRO A 340 -27.70 8.83 23.84
CA PRO A 340 -26.80 7.67 24.00
C PRO A 340 -26.50 6.88 22.71
N TYR A 341 -27.35 7.01 21.67
CA TYR A 341 -27.16 6.38 20.35
C TYR A 341 -26.68 7.36 19.29
N HIS A 342 -26.32 8.60 19.67
CA HIS A 342 -25.70 9.53 18.75
C HIS A 342 -24.33 8.98 18.35
N HIS A 343 -24.26 8.41 17.15
CA HIS A 343 -22.98 8.11 16.54
C HIS A 343 -22.25 9.44 16.34
N HIS A 344 -21.18 9.66 17.11
CA HIS A 344 -20.21 10.75 16.94
C HIS A 344 -19.49 10.65 15.58
N SER A 345 -20.22 10.63 14.46
CA SER A 345 -19.70 10.18 13.17
C SER A 345 -18.96 11.27 12.41
N ASP A 346 -19.22 12.56 12.67
CA ASP A 346 -18.62 13.64 11.90
C ASP A 346 -18.10 14.86 12.70
N ARG A 347 -18.47 15.02 13.97
CA ARG A 347 -18.02 16.18 14.78
C ARG A 347 -16.89 15.88 15.76
N ASP A 348 -16.80 14.67 16.29
CA ASP A 348 -15.74 14.30 17.23
C ASP A 348 -14.73 13.40 16.53
N LEU A 349 -13.99 13.96 15.58
CA LEU A 349 -12.72 13.35 15.19
C LEU A 349 -11.84 13.32 16.43
N LYS A 350 -11.90 12.21 17.19
CA LYS A 350 -11.10 12.02 18.39
C LYS A 350 -9.64 12.22 18.01
N GLU A 351 -9.00 13.13 18.71
CA GLU A 351 -7.56 13.36 18.57
C GLU A 351 -6.82 12.01 18.66
N LEU A 352 -5.83 11.82 17.79
CA LEU A 352 -5.08 10.58 17.76
C LEU A 352 -4.27 10.45 19.05
N THR A 353 -4.79 9.65 19.98
CA THR A 353 -4.11 9.39 21.27
C THR A 353 -2.72 8.79 21.08
N PRO A 354 -1.75 9.05 21.98
CA PRO A 354 -0.42 8.44 21.92
C PRO A 354 -0.45 6.90 21.89
N ARG A 355 -1.37 6.29 22.66
CA ARG A 355 -1.63 4.85 22.64
C ARG A 355 -2.00 4.33 21.25
N TRP A 356 -2.76 5.11 20.48
CA TRP A 356 -3.09 4.74 19.09
C TRP A 356 -1.85 4.75 18.21
N PHE A 357 -1.00 5.78 18.30
CA PHE A 357 0.25 5.84 17.54
C PHE A 357 1.17 4.67 17.89
N ARG A 358 1.36 4.38 19.18
CA ARG A 358 2.15 3.23 19.64
C ARG A 358 1.68 1.94 18.96
N ARG A 359 0.37 1.66 19.00
CA ARG A 359 -0.23 0.48 18.35
C ARG A 359 -0.08 0.49 16.83
N ALA A 360 -0.21 1.65 16.20
CA ALA A 360 -0.06 1.78 14.76
C ALA A 360 1.39 1.52 14.33
N TYR A 361 2.38 2.10 15.02
CA TYR A 361 3.80 1.81 14.80
C TYR A 361 4.13 0.35 15.08
N GLN A 362 3.58 -0.25 16.15
CA GLN A 362 3.71 -1.68 16.42
C GLN A 362 3.23 -2.49 15.22
N ARG A 363 2.03 -2.26 14.68
CA ARG A 363 1.55 -2.98 13.49
C ARG A 363 2.51 -2.85 12.31
N VAL A 364 3.00 -1.64 12.02
CA VAL A 364 3.94 -1.41 10.92
C VAL A 364 5.25 -2.17 11.17
N TRP A 365 5.75 -2.18 12.40
CA TRP A 365 6.96 -2.87 12.81
C TRP A 365 6.84 -4.40 12.66
N HIS A 366 5.68 -4.97 12.99
CA HIS A 366 5.42 -6.39 12.79
C HIS A 366 5.36 -6.79 11.32
N LEU A 367 5.00 -5.85 10.43
CA LEU A 367 4.98 -6.03 8.98
C LEU A 367 6.34 -5.75 8.32
N SER A 368 7.32 -5.25 9.08
CA SER A 368 8.65 -4.93 8.56
C SER A 368 9.67 -5.99 8.98
N PRO A 369 10.22 -6.75 8.03
CA PRO A 369 11.42 -7.53 8.28
C PRO A 369 12.65 -6.62 8.24
N LYS A 370 13.71 -7.02 8.95
CA LYS A 370 15.10 -6.64 8.68
C LYS A 370 15.86 -7.84 8.13
N MET A 371 16.88 -7.58 7.33
CA MET A 371 17.75 -8.61 6.77
C MET A 371 19.05 -8.63 7.56
N GLU A 372 19.38 -9.76 8.16
CA GLU A 372 20.62 -9.97 8.90
C GLU A 372 21.42 -11.10 8.25
N THR A 373 22.70 -10.87 8.03
CA THR A 373 23.64 -11.90 7.62
C THR A 373 24.13 -12.64 8.87
N ARG A 374 23.86 -13.95 8.98
CA ARG A 374 24.44 -14.73 10.07
C ARG A 374 25.97 -14.77 9.89
N PRO A 375 26.76 -14.33 10.88
CA PRO A 375 28.22 -14.29 10.76
C PRO A 375 28.82 -15.69 10.57
N THR A 376 28.18 -16.73 11.13
CA THR A 376 28.67 -18.11 11.08
C THR A 376 28.39 -18.83 9.76
N THR A 377 27.29 -18.49 9.06
CA THR A 377 26.85 -19.23 7.86
C THR A 377 26.89 -18.39 6.59
N GLY A 378 27.08 -17.06 6.69
CA GLY A 378 26.95 -16.12 5.57
C GLY A 378 25.52 -16.03 4.99
N LYS A 379 24.54 -16.76 5.55
CA LYS A 379 23.18 -16.82 5.03
C LYS A 379 22.34 -15.66 5.57
N ASN A 380 21.57 -15.05 4.66
CA ASN A 380 20.57 -14.04 4.97
C ASN A 380 19.41 -14.66 5.76
N VAL A 381 19.14 -14.09 6.94
CA VAL A 381 18.00 -14.42 7.79
C VAL A 381 17.13 -13.18 7.98
N TYR A 382 15.82 -13.39 7.99
CA TYR A 382 14.85 -12.32 8.14
C TYR A 382 14.32 -12.29 9.57
N VAL A 383 14.58 -11.19 10.27
CA VAL A 383 14.09 -10.96 11.62
C VAL A 383 12.89 -10.01 11.54
N TRP A 384 11.78 -10.39 12.17
CA TRP A 384 10.54 -9.62 12.19
C TRP A 384 10.36 -8.93 13.54
N GLY A 385 9.77 -7.74 13.55
CA GLY A 385 9.41 -7.07 14.80
C GLY A 385 8.38 -7.88 15.58
N SER A 386 8.68 -8.24 16.83
CA SER A 386 7.76 -8.86 17.77
C SER A 386 7.46 -7.90 18.91
N PHE A 387 6.18 -7.85 19.28
CA PHE A 387 5.76 -7.26 20.53
C PHE A 387 5.11 -8.37 21.33
N ASP A 388 5.74 -8.69 22.45
CA ASP A 388 5.09 -9.45 23.50
C ASP A 388 4.39 -8.40 24.36
N PRO A 389 3.06 -8.21 24.23
CA PRO A 389 2.33 -7.55 25.29
C PRO A 389 2.51 -8.47 26.48
N GLY A 390 3.51 -8.23 27.33
CA GLY A 390 3.60 -8.91 28.61
C GLY A 390 2.20 -8.90 29.21
N VAL A 391 1.71 -10.07 29.62
CA VAL A 391 0.37 -10.20 30.18
C VAL A 391 0.27 -9.13 31.25
N SER A 392 -0.67 -8.18 31.09
CA SER A 392 -0.83 -7.13 32.07
C SER A 392 -1.11 -7.80 33.39
N ALA A 393 -0.32 -7.50 34.42
CA ALA A 393 -0.59 -8.02 35.75
C ALA A 393 -2.07 -7.73 36.09
N PRO A 394 -2.82 -8.73 36.55
CA PRO A 394 -4.22 -8.55 36.87
C PRO A 394 -4.39 -7.42 37.90
N SER A 395 -5.44 -6.62 37.75
CA SER A 395 -5.80 -5.61 38.74
C SER A 395 -6.13 -6.28 40.07
N ARG A 396 -5.97 -5.57 41.19
CA ARG A 396 -6.30 -6.09 42.53
C ARG A 396 -7.73 -6.66 42.61
N GLN A 397 -8.71 -5.94 42.06
CA GLN A 397 -10.10 -6.40 41.96
C GLN A 397 -10.28 -7.69 41.12
N GLN A 398 -9.41 -7.91 40.14
CA GLN A 398 -9.43 -9.14 39.34
C GLN A 398 -8.80 -10.31 40.10
N LEU A 399 -7.82 -10.03 40.97
CA LEU A 399 -7.22 -11.02 41.87
C LEU A 399 -8.19 -11.43 42.99
N GLU A 400 -8.99 -10.49 43.51
CA GLU A 400 -10.00 -10.76 44.55
C GLU A 400 -11.00 -11.86 44.14
N ILE A 401 -11.32 -11.98 42.84
CA ILE A 401 -12.19 -13.05 42.31
C ILE A 401 -11.59 -14.45 42.53
N PHE A 402 -10.26 -14.55 42.62
CA PHE A 402 -9.52 -15.81 42.78
C PHE A 402 -9.02 -16.03 44.23
N GLU A 403 -9.42 -15.19 45.18
CA GLU A 403 -9.12 -15.45 46.60
C GLU A 403 -9.81 -16.74 47.07
N GLY A 404 -9.06 -17.61 47.72
CA GLY A 404 -9.56 -18.92 48.16
C GLY A 404 -9.63 -19.99 47.07
N VAL A 405 -8.96 -19.77 45.93
CA VAL A 405 -8.90 -20.72 44.82
C VAL A 405 -7.44 -21.11 44.54
N ASP A 406 -7.18 -22.42 44.42
CA ASP A 406 -5.86 -22.94 44.07
C ASP A 406 -5.45 -22.57 42.63
N SER A 407 -4.18 -22.76 42.26
CA SER A 407 -3.64 -22.53 40.90
C SER A 407 -4.39 -23.28 39.79
N ASN A 408 -5.14 -24.32 40.14
CA ASN A 408 -5.97 -25.11 39.24
C ASN A 408 -7.45 -24.67 39.20
N GLY A 409 -7.81 -23.53 39.81
CA GLY A 409 -9.19 -23.01 39.78
C GLY A 409 -10.15 -23.72 40.73
N LYS A 410 -9.65 -24.46 41.74
CA LYS A 410 -10.48 -25.23 42.69
C LYS A 410 -10.42 -24.62 44.09
N VAL A 411 -11.57 -24.57 44.77
CA VAL A 411 -11.63 -24.19 46.19
C VAL A 411 -11.07 -25.37 47.02
N PRO A 412 -10.06 -25.16 47.88
CA PRO A 412 -9.52 -26.21 48.71
C PRO A 412 -10.60 -26.70 49.68
N LYS A 413 -10.97 -27.99 49.59
CA LYS A 413 -11.90 -28.60 50.53
C LYS A 413 -11.21 -28.67 51.90
N ASN A 414 -11.68 -27.88 52.87
CA ASN A 414 -11.27 -27.98 54.26
C ASN A 414 -11.47 -29.44 54.73
N LYS A 415 -10.38 -30.21 54.84
CA LYS A 415 -10.41 -31.47 55.57
C LYS A 415 -10.54 -31.09 57.04
N GLN A 416 -11.76 -31.17 57.58
CA GLN A 416 -11.97 -31.18 59.02
C GLN A 416 -11.01 -32.23 59.63
N PRO A 417 -10.25 -31.91 60.69
CA PRO A 417 -9.38 -32.87 61.34
C PRO A 417 -10.24 -34.04 61.82
N LYS A 418 -9.92 -35.23 61.32
CA LYS A 418 -10.56 -36.48 61.73
C LYS A 418 -10.22 -36.67 63.20
N ALA A 419 -11.22 -36.58 64.09
CA ALA A 419 -11.04 -36.82 65.52
C ALA A 419 -10.35 -38.19 65.73
N PRO A 420 -9.37 -38.28 66.65
CA PRO A 420 -8.72 -39.55 66.94
C PRO A 420 -9.75 -40.52 67.50
N LYS A 421 -9.81 -41.73 66.93
CA LYS A 421 -10.59 -42.84 67.48
C LYS A 421 -9.99 -43.22 68.83
N SER A 422 -10.83 -43.22 69.86
CA SER A 422 -10.53 -43.82 71.16
C SER A 422 -10.38 -45.33 70.99
N ASP A 423 -9.18 -45.85 71.22
CA ASP A 423 -8.97 -47.28 71.41
C ASP A 423 -9.41 -47.63 72.84
N ASP A 424 -10.62 -48.15 72.98
CA ASP A 424 -11.06 -48.85 74.18
C ASP A 424 -10.35 -50.21 74.23
N ASN A 425 -9.41 -50.38 75.16
CA ASN A 425 -8.88 -51.68 75.53
C ASN A 425 -9.12 -51.87 77.03
N VAL A 426 -10.11 -52.70 77.36
CA VAL A 426 -10.45 -53.16 78.71
C VAL A 426 -9.80 -54.52 78.92
N GLU A 427 -8.97 -54.57 79.96
CA GLU A 427 -8.58 -55.67 80.86
C GLU A 427 -8.80 -57.13 80.45
N SER A 428 -7.71 -57.90 80.48
CA SER A 428 -7.55 -59.09 81.34
C SER A 428 -6.09 -59.30 81.69
#